data_AF-A0A7M3MNA1-F1
#
_entry.id   AF-A0A7M3MNA1-F1
#
_cell.length_a   1.000
_cell.length_b   1.000
_cell.length_c   1.000
_cell.angle_alpha   90.00
_cell.angle_beta   90.00
_cell.angle_gamma   90.00
#
_symmetry.space_group_name_H-M   'P 1'
#
loop_
_entity.id
_entity.type
_entity.pdbx_description
1 polymer ?
#
loop_
_entity_poly.entity_id
_entity_poly.type
_entity_poly.pdbx_seq_one_letter_code
_entity_poly.pdbx_strand_id
1 'polypeptide(L)'
;VAAAVVAPGPVTGSEDVGLLARAVDAPCVYWLLGGADPALFERLDDPAAVVARVDELPSNHSPHFAPVIEPTLTVGVRALVAAARTWLSPSDQRGDPG
;
A
#
# COMPACT_ATOMS: atom_id res chain seq x y z
N VAL A 1 -0.10 -16.52 -0.17
CA VAL A 1 -1.23 -15.61 -0.40
C VAL A 1 -0.78 -14.57 -1.42
N ALA A 2 -1.44 -14.47 -2.57
CA ALA A 2 -1.15 -13.39 -3.51
C ALA A 2 -1.49 -12.06 -2.81
N ALA A 3 -0.58 -11.08 -2.86
CA ALA A 3 -0.88 -9.75 -2.37
C ALA A 3 -1.91 -9.13 -3.32
N ALA A 4 -3.15 -8.99 -2.88
CA ALA A 4 -4.18 -8.32 -3.66
C ALA A 4 -4.05 -6.80 -3.43
N VAL A 5 -3.75 -6.07 -4.50
CA VAL A 5 -3.88 -4.60 -4.51
C VAL A 5 -5.32 -4.31 -4.93
N VAL A 6 -6.07 -3.63 -4.06
CA VAL A 6 -7.46 -3.24 -4.33
C VAL A 6 -7.51 -1.71 -4.40
N ALA A 7 -8.22 -1.18 -5.39
CA ALA A 7 -8.46 0.25 -5.48
C ALA A 7 -9.47 0.64 -4.37
N PRO A 8 -9.11 1.54 -3.44
CA PRO A 8 -10.01 1.92 -2.34
C PRO A 8 -11.14 2.86 -2.81
N GLY A 9 -11.11 3.31 -4.07
CA GLY A 9 -11.97 4.39 -4.54
C GLY A 9 -11.54 5.77 -4.01
N PRO A 10 -12.34 6.81 -4.23
CA PRO A 10 -12.06 8.14 -3.69
C PRO A 10 -12.07 8.15 -2.16
N VAL A 11 -11.03 8.71 -1.56
CA VAL A 11 -10.93 8.93 -0.10
C VAL A 11 -10.89 10.42 0.19
N THR A 12 -11.42 10.85 1.35
CA THR A 12 -11.43 12.26 1.76
C THR A 12 -10.16 12.70 2.47
N GLY A 13 -9.30 11.75 2.85
CA GLY A 13 -7.98 12.05 3.40
C GLY A 13 -7.08 12.73 2.37
N SER A 14 -6.26 13.67 2.83
CA SER A 14 -5.25 14.36 2.02
C SER A 14 -3.85 13.97 2.48
N GLU A 15 -2.87 14.10 1.59
CA GLU A 15 -1.45 13.86 1.86
C GLU A 15 -0.60 14.86 1.06
N ASP A 16 0.56 15.23 1.60
CA ASP A 16 1.49 16.18 0.96
C ASP A 16 2.67 15.49 0.25
N VAL A 17 2.71 14.16 0.21
CA VAL A 17 3.80 13.36 -0.39
C VAL A 17 4.14 13.77 -1.83
N GLY A 18 3.15 14.26 -2.58
CA GLY A 18 3.34 14.75 -3.94
C GLY A 18 4.26 15.98 -4.04
N LEU A 19 4.43 16.75 -2.95
CA LEU A 19 5.37 17.87 -2.91
C LEU A 19 6.82 17.39 -3.05
N LEU A 20 7.16 16.24 -2.45
CA LEU A 20 8.52 15.66 -2.53
C LEU A 20 8.87 15.28 -3.95
N ALA A 21 7.95 14.61 -4.65
CA ALA A 21 8.15 14.18 -6.03
C ALA A 21 8.21 15.36 -7.01
N ARG A 22 7.33 16.36 -6.84
CA ARG A 22 7.34 17.59 -7.67
C ARG A 22 8.63 18.38 -7.51
N ALA A 23 9.21 18.43 -6.32
CA ALA A 23 10.45 19.17 -6.06
C ALA A 23 11.65 18.67 -6.88
N VAL A 24 11.61 17.42 -7.34
CA VAL A 24 12.69 16.77 -8.11
C VAL A 24 12.24 16.25 -9.48
N ASP A 25 11.08 16.69 -9.97
CA ASP A 25 10.48 16.26 -11.24
C ASP A 25 10.39 14.73 -11.41
N ALA A 26 10.03 14.03 -10.33
CA ALA A 26 9.90 12.57 -10.32
C ALA A 26 8.43 12.12 -10.37
N PRO A 27 8.13 10.95 -10.96
CA PRO A 27 6.81 10.33 -10.82
C PRO A 27 6.54 9.94 -9.35
N CYS A 28 5.29 10.09 -8.90
CA CYS A 28 4.86 9.74 -7.55
C CYS A 28 3.83 8.62 -7.59
N VAL A 29 4.05 7.58 -6.79
CA VAL A 29 3.05 6.55 -6.49
C VAL A 29 2.86 6.49 -4.99
N TYR A 30 1.60 6.49 -4.55
CA TYR A 30 1.22 6.38 -3.14
C TYR A 30 0.19 5.26 -3.00
N TRP A 31 0.35 4.43 -1.97
CA TRP A 31 -0.58 3.35 -1.66
C TRP A 31 -0.85 3.30 -0.16
N LEU A 32 -2.00 2.74 0.20
CA LEU A 32 -2.37 2.49 1.59
C LEU A 32 -1.93 1.07 1.96
N LEU A 33 -1.38 0.92 3.16
CA LEU A 33 -1.10 -0.36 3.80
C LEU A 33 -2.17 -0.60 4.88
N GLY A 34 -2.94 -1.67 4.75
CA GLY A 34 -3.84 -2.12 5.81
C GLY A 34 -3.08 -2.64 7.02
N GLY A 35 -3.75 -2.71 8.17
CA GLY A 35 -3.16 -3.25 9.41
C GLY A 35 -4.14 -4.02 10.28
N ALA A 36 -5.28 -4.44 9.72
CA ALA A 36 -6.27 -5.22 10.43
C ALA A 36 -5.89 -6.70 10.48
N ASP A 37 -6.50 -7.44 11.41
CA ASP A 37 -6.32 -8.89 11.52
C ASP A 37 -6.70 -9.58 10.19
N PRO A 38 -5.76 -10.30 9.53
CA PRO A 38 -6.04 -11.03 8.30
C PRO A 38 -7.21 -12.02 8.40
N ALA A 39 -7.51 -12.54 9.59
CA ALA A 39 -8.62 -13.46 9.84
C ALA A 39 -9.98 -12.85 9.45
N LEU A 40 -10.08 -11.51 9.47
CA LEU A 40 -11.28 -10.80 9.04
C LEU A 40 -11.53 -10.93 7.53
N PHE A 41 -10.52 -11.29 6.74
CA PHE A 41 -10.59 -11.30 5.27
C PHE A 41 -10.48 -12.70 4.64
N GLU A 42 -10.27 -13.77 5.43
CA GLU A 42 -9.95 -15.14 4.95
C GLU A 42 -10.96 -15.76 3.95
N ARG A 43 -12.17 -15.22 3.85
CA ARG A 43 -13.24 -15.72 2.96
C ARG A 43 -13.79 -14.62 2.03
N LEU A 44 -13.06 -13.53 1.89
CA LEU A 44 -13.43 -12.40 1.03
C LEU A 44 -12.63 -12.50 -0.27
N ASP A 45 -13.23 -13.13 -1.27
CA ASP A 45 -12.59 -13.35 -2.57
C ASP A 45 -12.95 -12.25 -3.58
N ASP A 46 -13.90 -11.38 -3.21
CA ASP A 46 -14.40 -10.26 -4.02
C ASP A 46 -13.84 -8.92 -3.52
N PRO A 47 -13.23 -8.09 -4.40
CA PRO A 47 -12.71 -6.78 -4.03
C PRO A 47 -13.75 -5.84 -3.38
N ALA A 48 -15.00 -5.88 -3.80
CA ALA A 48 -16.03 -5.02 -3.21
C ALA A 48 -16.37 -5.47 -1.78
N ALA A 49 -16.42 -6.79 -1.53
CA ALA A 49 -16.56 -7.33 -0.18
C ALA A 49 -15.38 -6.97 0.74
N VAL A 50 -14.15 -6.92 0.21
CA VAL A 50 -12.98 -6.43 0.96
C VAL A 50 -13.13 -4.96 1.33
N VAL A 51 -13.53 -4.10 0.38
CA VAL A 51 -13.76 -2.66 0.65
C VAL A 51 -14.85 -2.47 1.71
N ALA A 52 -15.98 -3.17 1.58
CA ALA A 52 -17.06 -3.10 2.55
C ALA A 52 -16.60 -3.53 3.96
N ARG A 53 -15.76 -4.57 4.06
CA ARG A 53 -15.17 -4.95 5.35
C ARG A 53 -14.23 -3.88 5.90
N VAL A 54 -13.46 -3.20 5.05
CA VAL A 54 -12.58 -2.10 5.50
C VAL A 54 -13.39 -0.95 6.09
N ASP A 55 -14.56 -0.62 5.52
CA ASP A 55 -15.44 0.45 6.02
C ASP A 55 -16.04 0.17 7.42
N GLU A 56 -16.06 -1.09 7.85
CA GLU A 56 -16.52 -1.50 9.19
C GLU A 56 -15.44 -1.35 10.27
N LEU A 57 -14.18 -1.15 9.88
CA LEU A 57 -13.04 -1.11 10.79
C LEU A 57 -12.84 0.29 11.41
N PRO A 58 -12.26 0.39 12.62
CA PRO A 58 -11.83 1.66 13.16
C PRO A 58 -10.87 2.38 12.19
N SER A 59 -11.16 3.63 11.85
CA SER A 59 -10.34 4.44 10.97
C SER A 59 -9.18 5.11 11.71
N ASN A 60 -8.23 5.67 10.96
CA ASN A 60 -7.28 6.65 11.48
C ASN A 60 -8.03 7.72 12.31
N HIS A 61 -7.42 8.19 13.41
CA HIS A 61 -7.97 9.11 14.41
C HIS A 61 -9.09 8.56 15.32
N SER A 62 -9.54 7.31 15.14
CA SER A 62 -10.40 6.65 16.12
C SER A 62 -9.63 6.27 17.40
N PRO A 63 -10.20 6.39 18.61
CA PRO A 63 -9.58 5.87 19.84
C PRO A 63 -9.48 4.33 19.85
N HIS A 64 -10.14 3.66 18.91
CA HIS A 64 -10.09 2.20 18.74
C HIS A 64 -9.15 1.76 17.61
N PHE A 65 -8.46 2.69 16.95
CA PHE A 65 -7.50 2.35 15.91
C PHE A 65 -6.28 1.64 16.50
N ALA A 66 -6.15 0.35 16.24
CA ALA A 66 -5.07 -0.48 16.75
C ALA A 66 -4.66 -1.53 15.69
N PRO A 67 -3.74 -1.18 14.78
CA PRO A 67 -3.19 -2.13 13.82
C PRO A 67 -2.50 -3.31 14.51
N VAL A 68 -2.67 -4.53 13.98
CA VAL A 68 -1.89 -5.69 14.43
C VAL A 68 -0.43 -5.48 14.03
N ILE A 69 0.52 -5.85 14.89
CA ILE A 69 1.95 -5.66 14.62
C ILE A 69 2.38 -6.54 13.45
N GLU A 70 2.09 -7.85 13.56
CA GLU A 70 2.31 -8.81 12.49
C GLU A 70 0.97 -9.36 11.98
N PRO A 71 0.83 -9.58 10.66
CA PRO A 71 1.87 -9.48 9.64
C PRO A 71 2.09 -8.06 9.07
N THR A 72 1.47 -7.01 9.63
CA THR A 72 1.47 -5.64 9.08
C THR A 72 2.88 -5.11 8.79
N LEU A 73 3.79 -5.18 9.77
CA LEU A 73 5.17 -4.71 9.57
C LEU A 73 5.90 -5.53 8.51
N THR A 74 5.79 -6.86 8.55
CA THR A 74 6.37 -7.73 7.54
C THR A 74 5.86 -7.40 6.13
N VAL A 75 4.55 -7.16 5.96
CA VAL A 75 3.95 -6.81 4.67
C VAL A 75 4.43 -5.44 4.19
N GLY A 76 4.46 -4.44 5.06
CA GLY A 76 4.94 -3.09 4.73
C GLY A 76 6.40 -3.08 4.28
N VAL A 77 7.27 -3.76 5.02
CA VAL A 77 8.69 -3.90 4.65
C VAL A 77 8.82 -4.61 3.29
N ARG A 78 8.09 -5.71 3.08
CA ARG A 78 8.12 -6.43 1.80
C ARG A 78 7.65 -5.58 0.63
N ALA A 79 6.59 -4.77 0.82
CA ALA A 79 6.09 -3.87 -0.20
C ALA A 79 7.13 -2.81 -0.60
N LEU A 80 7.74 -2.15 0.39
CA LEU A 80 8.79 -1.16 0.15
C LEU A 80 10.03 -1.75 -0.53
N VAL A 81 10.48 -2.92 -0.06
CA VAL A 81 11.63 -3.63 -0.65
C VAL A 81 11.33 -4.06 -2.08
N ALA A 82 10.12 -4.60 -2.35
CA ALA A 82 9.72 -4.98 -3.69
C ALA A 82 9.69 -3.76 -4.64
N ALA A 83 9.07 -2.65 -4.22
CA ALA A 83 9.01 -1.43 -5.00
C ALA A 83 10.41 -0.88 -5.33
N ALA A 84 11.31 -0.81 -4.34
CA ALA A 84 12.68 -0.35 -4.55
C ALA A 84 13.46 -1.28 -5.50
N ARG A 85 13.33 -2.59 -5.33
CA ARG A 85 14.05 -3.59 -6.14
C ARG A 85 13.61 -3.59 -7.61
N THR A 86 12.40 -3.18 -7.93
CA THR A 86 11.98 -3.01 -9.34
C THR A 86 12.89 -2.02 -10.08
N TRP A 87 13.45 -1.03 -9.40
CA TRP A 87 14.35 -0.03 -9.98
C TRP A 87 15.83 -0.30 -9.71
N LEU A 88 16.15 -0.92 -8.56
CA LEU A 88 17.53 -1.13 -8.09
C LEU A 88 18.10 -2.52 -8.44
N SER A 89 17.35 -3.38 -9.12
CA SER A 89 17.89 -4.68 -9.54
C SER A 89 19.12 -4.46 -10.45
N PRO A 90 20.20 -5.26 -10.29
CA PRO A 90 21.40 -5.11 -11.11
C PRO A 90 21.02 -5.12 -12.59
N SER A 91 21.24 -4.01 -13.26
CA SER A 91 20.86 -3.87 -14.66
C SER A 91 21.73 -4.79 -15.51
N ASP A 92 21.14 -5.46 -16.51
CA ASP A 92 21.82 -5.57 -17.80
C ASP A 92 22.04 -4.11 -18.25
N GLN A 93 23.19 -3.56 -17.90
CA GLN A 93 23.65 -2.24 -18.34
C GLN A 93 24.06 -2.28 -19.82
N ARG A 94 23.19 -2.80 -20.69
CA ARG A 94 23.33 -2.55 -22.13
C ARG A 94 22.50 -1.32 -22.45
N GLY A 95 23.24 -0.25 -22.69
CA GLY A 95 22.73 1.10 -22.76
C GLY A 95 21.71 1.31 -23.86
N ASP A 96 20.93 2.36 -23.65
CA ASP A 96 20.23 3.04 -24.73
C ASP A 96 20.63 4.52 -24.69
N PRO A 97 21.29 5.04 -25.74
CA PRO A 97 21.32 6.46 -26.03
C PRO A 97 20.10 6.80 -26.91
N GLY A 98 19.00 7.23 -26.29
CA GLY A 98 17.78 7.63 -26.98
C GLY A 98 16.86 8.45 -26.09
#